data_AF-E8WWE5-F1
#
_entry.id   AF-E8WWE5-F1
#
_cell.length_a   1.000
_cell.length_b   1.000
_cell.length_c   1.000
_cell.angle_alpha   90.00
_cell.angle_beta   90.00
_cell.angle_gamma   90.00
#
_symmetry.space_group_name_H-M   'P 1'
#
loop_
_entity.id
_entity.type
_entity.pdbx_description
1 polymer ?
#
loop_
_entity_poly.entity_id
_entity_poly.type
_entity_poly.pdbx_seq_one_letter_code
_entity_poly.pdbx_strand_id
1 'polypeptide(L)'
;MNCTDFQNELPDLILTPGAKPSLAAVAHLKECPPCTEEYLSFQQTFAVLDTWTAPEPSPYFDQKMQVRLREEQAAPKMGWFESVMTRLQLNTGRQFRPAMIGALSLALIVGGGSFAGLNYNASHQQPAQASATINDLQILDRNEQAFEQLDQLQQDEDNQPTDDSGTPVQPAN
;
A
#
# COMPACT_ATOMS: atom_id res chain seq x y z
N MET A 1 -3.42 22.83 14.93
CA MET A 1 -3.35 21.51 14.28
C MET A 1 -1.89 21.23 13.93
N ASN A 2 -1.52 19.96 13.75
CA ASN A 2 -0.16 19.61 13.35
C ASN A 2 -0.05 19.52 11.80
N CYS A 3 1.17 19.36 11.28
CA CYS A 3 1.40 19.29 9.84
C CYS A 3 0.72 18.07 9.19
N THR A 4 0.71 16.92 9.88
CA THR A 4 0.09 15.69 9.39
C THR A 4 -1.43 15.84 9.26
N ASP A 5 -2.08 16.49 10.23
CA ASP A 5 -3.51 16.80 10.20
C ASP A 5 -3.84 17.67 8.98
N PHE A 6 -3.03 18.71 8.73
CA PHE A 6 -3.21 19.58 7.57
C PHE A 6 -3.00 18.85 6.25
N GLN A 7 -1.94 18.03 6.14
CA GLN A 7 -1.66 17.24 4.95
C GLN A 7 -2.79 16.24 4.64
N ASN A 8 -3.50 15.75 5.65
CA ASN A 8 -4.68 14.89 5.44
C ASN A 8 -5.92 15.68 4.96
N GLU A 9 -6.08 16.95 5.36
CA GLU A 9 -7.16 17.83 4.90
C GLU A 9 -6.87 18.48 3.52
N LEU A 10 -5.59 18.59 3.15
CA LEU A 10 -5.14 19.29 1.94
C LEU A 10 -5.75 18.74 0.63
N PRO A 11 -5.84 17.41 0.39
CA PRO A 11 -6.47 16.90 -0.81
C PRO A 11 -7.94 17.29 -0.93
N ASP A 12 -8.69 17.26 0.17
CA ASP A 12 -10.12 17.63 0.15
C ASP A 12 -10.31 19.13 -0.11
N LEU A 13 -9.42 19.97 0.43
CA LEU A 13 -9.43 21.41 0.19
C LEU A 13 -9.16 21.79 -1.27
N ILE A 14 -8.36 21.01 -1.99
CA ILE A 14 -7.97 21.29 -3.37
C ILE A 14 -8.91 20.62 -4.38
N LEU A 15 -9.31 19.37 -4.13
CA LEU A 15 -10.09 18.56 -5.08
C LEU A 15 -11.60 18.84 -5.02
N THR A 16 -12.11 19.27 -3.86
CA THR A 16 -13.55 19.48 -3.68
C THR A 16 -13.92 20.92 -4.04
N PRO A 17 -14.71 21.13 -5.11
CA PRO A 17 -15.10 22.48 -5.52
C PRO A 17 -15.94 23.16 -4.43
N GLY A 18 -15.47 24.32 -3.95
CA GLY A 18 -16.14 25.09 -2.90
C GLY A 18 -15.80 24.69 -1.47
N ALA A 19 -14.85 23.76 -1.26
CA ALA A 19 -14.29 23.52 0.06
C ALA A 19 -13.61 24.80 0.60
N LYS A 20 -13.85 25.11 1.87
CA LYS A 20 -13.26 26.27 2.55
C LYS A 20 -12.28 25.77 3.62
N PRO A 21 -11.08 26.37 3.73
CA PRO A 21 -10.15 26.03 4.78
C PRO A 21 -10.79 26.26 6.15
N SER A 22 -10.63 25.29 7.03
CA SER A 22 -11.02 25.43 8.43
C SER A 22 -10.25 26.60 9.07
N LEU A 23 -10.80 27.19 10.14
CA LEU A 23 -10.09 28.28 10.83
C LEU A 23 -8.74 27.82 11.38
N ALA A 24 -8.63 26.55 11.78
CA ALA A 24 -7.36 25.92 12.15
C ALA A 24 -6.40 25.79 10.97
N ALA A 25 -6.91 25.44 9.77
CA ALA A 25 -6.16 25.40 8.51
C ALA A 25 -5.48 26.74 8.20
N VAL A 26 -6.25 27.82 8.25
CA VAL A 26 -5.76 29.17 7.98
C VAL A 26 -4.73 29.62 9.03
N ALA A 27 -4.91 29.26 10.30
CA ALA A 27 -3.96 29.60 11.35
C ALA A 27 -2.60 28.91 11.13
N HIS A 28 -2.60 27.61 10.82
CA HIS A 28 -1.35 26.87 10.61
C HIS A 28 -0.59 27.32 9.35
N LEU A 29 -1.30 27.65 8.27
CA LEU A 29 -0.66 28.21 7.06
C LEU A 29 0.09 29.51 7.37
N LYS A 30 -0.32 30.28 8.37
CA LYS A 30 0.43 31.49 8.79
C LYS A 30 1.66 31.16 9.63
N GLU A 31 1.63 30.05 10.35
CA GLU A 31 2.66 29.65 11.32
C GLU A 31 3.71 28.69 10.71
N CYS A 32 3.36 27.97 9.63
CA CYS A 32 4.16 26.89 9.06
C CYS A 32 4.51 27.19 7.58
N PRO A 33 5.72 27.70 7.29
CA PRO A 33 6.21 27.93 5.93
C PRO A 33 6.19 26.69 5.02
N PRO A 34 6.64 25.49 5.44
CA PRO A 34 6.71 24.34 4.53
C PRO A 34 5.31 23.89 4.05
N CYS A 35 4.33 23.85 4.94
CA CYS A 35 2.95 23.51 4.56
C CYS A 35 2.33 24.55 3.62
N THR A 36 2.76 25.81 3.70
CA THR A 36 2.30 26.87 2.80
C THR A 36 2.89 26.70 1.41
N GLU A 37 4.17 26.37 1.32
CA GLU A 37 4.85 26.07 0.06
C GLU A 37 4.21 24.86 -0.64
N GLU A 38 3.98 23.77 0.10
CA GLU A 38 3.25 22.59 -0.39
C GLU A 38 1.87 22.99 -0.95
N TYR A 39 1.06 23.70 -0.16
CA TYR A 39 -0.27 24.14 -0.57
C TYR A 39 -0.26 25.02 -1.83
N LEU A 40 0.71 25.93 -1.96
CA LEU A 40 0.85 26.78 -3.14
C LEU A 40 1.28 25.97 -4.37
N SER A 41 2.20 25.02 -4.22
CA SER A 41 2.62 24.14 -5.33
C SER A 41 1.48 23.28 -5.86
N PHE A 42 0.61 22.79 -4.97
CA PHE A 42 -0.61 22.08 -5.37
C PHE A 42 -1.57 23.00 -6.11
N GLN A 43 -1.85 24.20 -5.59
CA GLN A 43 -2.70 25.17 -6.28
C GLN A 43 -2.17 25.52 -7.67
N GLN A 44 -0.85 25.71 -7.83
CA GLN A 44 -0.23 25.97 -9.12
C GLN A 44 -0.43 24.79 -10.09
N THR A 45 -0.29 23.56 -9.61
CA THR A 45 -0.51 22.36 -10.42
C THR A 45 -1.96 22.27 -10.91
N PHE A 46 -2.93 22.51 -10.02
CA PHE A 46 -4.34 22.51 -10.40
C PHE A 46 -4.72 23.68 -11.31
N ALA A 47 -4.13 24.85 -11.10
CA ALA A 47 -4.32 25.98 -12.01
C ALA A 47 -3.83 25.66 -13.44
N VAL A 48 -2.77 24.87 -13.58
CA VAL A 48 -2.33 24.37 -14.90
C VAL A 48 -3.31 23.35 -15.46
N LEU A 49 -3.83 22.43 -14.65
CA LEU A 49 -4.86 21.47 -15.09
C LEU A 49 -6.14 22.17 -15.54
N ASP A 50 -6.53 23.28 -14.89
CA ASP A 50 -7.69 24.07 -15.27
C ASP A 50 -7.52 24.76 -16.65
N THR A 51 -6.28 24.94 -17.11
CA THR A 51 -6.02 25.44 -18.49
C THR A 51 -6.26 24.39 -19.56
N TRP A 52 -6.36 23.11 -19.19
CA TRP A 52 -6.55 22.03 -20.14
C TRP A 52 -7.96 22.09 -20.72
N THR A 53 -8.07 22.45 -22.00
CA THR A 53 -9.34 22.39 -22.72
C THR A 53 -9.69 20.95 -23.05
N ALA A 54 -10.86 20.48 -22.61
CA ALA A 54 -11.33 19.15 -22.97
C ALA A 54 -11.42 19.01 -24.51
N PRO A 55 -10.80 17.98 -25.10
CA PRO A 55 -10.94 17.75 -26.54
C PRO A 55 -12.40 17.45 -26.85
N GLU A 56 -12.89 17.93 -28.01
CA GLU A 56 -14.25 17.57 -28.44
C GLU A 56 -14.35 16.04 -28.60
N PRO A 57 -15.43 15.42 -28.09
CA PRO A 57 -15.63 13.99 -28.26
C PRO A 57 -15.71 13.67 -29.75
N SER A 58 -15.19 12.50 -30.16
CA SER A 58 -15.25 12.10 -31.56
C SER A 58 -16.71 12.10 -32.05
N PRO A 59 -17.01 12.43 -33.32
CA PRO A 59 -18.39 12.57 -33.82
C PRO A 59 -19.30 11.35 -33.60
N TYR A 60 -18.73 10.17 -33.37
CA TYR A 60 -19.46 8.92 -33.14
C TYR A 60 -19.35 8.39 -31.70
N PHE A 61 -18.73 9.14 -30.79
CA PHE A 61 -18.53 8.70 -29.41
C PHE A 61 -19.85 8.39 -28.73
N ASP A 62 -20.82 9.32 -28.79
CA ASP A 62 -22.13 9.15 -28.17
C ASP A 62 -22.90 7.98 -28.76
N GLN A 63 -22.86 7.83 -30.09
CA GLN A 63 -23.52 6.72 -30.76
C GLN A 63 -22.90 5.37 -30.34
N LYS A 64 -21.56 5.27 -30.33
CA LYS A 64 -20.86 4.06 -29.89
C LYS A 64 -21.12 3.77 -28.42
N MET A 65 -21.10 4.79 -27.57
CA MET A 65 -21.37 4.67 -26.14
C MET A 65 -22.79 4.18 -25.88
N GLN A 66 -23.80 4.73 -26.58
CA GLN A 66 -25.18 4.25 -26.49
C GLN A 66 -25.36 2.82 -26.99
N VAL A 67 -24.64 2.43 -28.05
CA VAL A 67 -24.65 1.04 -28.54
C VAL A 67 -24.05 0.10 -27.50
N ARG A 68 -22.86 0.41 -26.98
CA ARG A 68 -22.22 -0.38 -25.92
C ARG A 68 -23.08 -0.46 -24.66
N LEU A 69 -23.70 0.65 -24.25
CA LEU A 69 -24.59 0.68 -23.10
C LEU A 69 -25.79 -0.24 -23.29
N ARG A 70 -26.38 -0.27 -24.49
CA ARG A 70 -27.49 -1.18 -24.81
C ARG A 70 -27.02 -2.65 -24.84
N GLU A 71 -25.84 -2.92 -25.40
CA GLU A 71 -25.25 -4.26 -25.42
C GLU A 71 -25.03 -4.78 -23.99
N GLU A 72 -24.48 -3.96 -23.10
CA GLU A 72 -24.29 -4.31 -21.68
C GLU A 72 -25.63 -4.45 -20.93
N GLN A 73 -26.63 -3.63 -21.24
CA GLN A 73 -27.97 -3.76 -20.64
C GLN A 73 -28.73 -5.00 -21.13
N ALA A 74 -28.48 -5.41 -22.38
CA ALA A 74 -29.06 -6.61 -22.98
C ALA A 74 -28.25 -7.87 -22.67
N ALA A 75 -27.02 -7.73 -22.17
CA ALA A 75 -26.22 -8.83 -21.67
C ALA A 75 -26.99 -9.56 -20.55
N PRO A 76 -26.84 -10.89 -20.44
CA PRO A 76 -27.51 -11.64 -19.39
C PRO A 76 -27.15 -11.06 -18.02
N LYS A 77 -28.17 -10.91 -17.16
CA LYS A 77 -27.98 -10.41 -15.79
C LYS A 77 -26.91 -11.26 -15.12
N MET A 78 -25.90 -10.59 -14.54
CA MET A 78 -24.84 -11.23 -13.75
C MET A 78 -25.44 -12.31 -12.85
N GLY A 79 -24.80 -13.47 -12.82
CA GLY A 79 -25.19 -14.54 -11.91
C GLY A 79 -25.21 -14.01 -10.47
N TRP A 80 -26.00 -14.64 -9.60
CA TRP A 80 -26.05 -14.21 -8.18
C TRP A 80 -24.65 -14.23 -7.54
N PHE A 81 -23.82 -15.22 -7.90
CA PHE A 81 -22.44 -15.33 -7.41
C PHE A 81 -21.55 -14.20 -7.92
N GLU A 82 -21.62 -13.87 -9.21
CA GLU A 82 -20.90 -12.75 -9.81
C GLU A 82 -21.34 -11.43 -9.17
N SER A 83 -22.64 -11.24 -8.99
CA SER A 83 -23.20 -10.05 -8.33
C SER A 83 -22.68 -9.87 -6.90
N VAL A 84 -22.54 -10.97 -6.14
CA VAL A 84 -21.96 -10.94 -4.78
C VAL A 84 -20.47 -10.64 -4.83
N MET A 85 -19.73 -11.29 -5.74
CA MET A 85 -18.28 -11.08 -5.88
C MET A 85 -17.96 -9.65 -6.32
N THR A 86 -18.68 -9.12 -7.31
CA THR A 86 -18.56 -7.74 -7.78
C THR A 86 -18.89 -6.74 -6.67
N ARG A 87 -19.93 -7.01 -5.86
CA ARG A 87 -20.23 -6.18 -4.68
C ARG A 87 -19.14 -6.25 -3.61
N LEU A 88 -18.53 -7.40 -3.38
CA LEU A 88 -17.43 -7.55 -2.44
C LEU A 88 -16.17 -6.80 -2.91
N GLN A 89 -15.84 -6.88 -4.21
CA GLN A 89 -14.67 -6.24 -4.82
C GLN A 89 -14.81 -4.73 -5.02
N LEU A 90 -15.99 -4.24 -5.41
CA LEU A 90 -16.19 -2.79 -5.64
C LEU A 90 -16.46 -2.03 -4.34
N ASN A 91 -16.91 -2.70 -3.28
CA ASN A 91 -17.18 -2.08 -1.98
C ASN A 91 -16.02 -2.28 -0.98
N THR A 92 -14.83 -2.70 -1.44
CA THR A 92 -13.64 -2.90 -0.59
C THR A 92 -12.86 -1.60 -0.32
N GLY A 93 -13.56 -0.51 -0.04
CA GLY A 93 -12.92 0.74 0.39
C GLY A 93 -12.96 0.92 1.91
N ARG A 94 -14.16 1.10 2.47
CA ARG A 94 -14.31 1.60 3.85
C ARG A 94 -15.47 0.99 4.65
N GLN A 95 -16.46 0.37 4.00
CA GLN A 95 -17.71 -0.01 4.68
C GLN A 95 -17.76 -1.44 5.22
N PHE A 96 -16.90 -2.35 4.73
CA PHE A 96 -16.87 -3.74 5.21
C PHE A 96 -15.90 -4.01 6.37
N ARG A 97 -15.06 -3.05 6.78
CA ARG A 97 -14.14 -3.19 7.92
C ARG A 97 -14.85 -3.61 9.22
N PRO A 98 -15.98 -3.01 9.65
CA PRO A 98 -16.63 -3.42 10.90
C PRO A 98 -17.28 -4.80 10.80
N ALA A 99 -17.84 -5.17 9.63
CA ALA A 99 -18.47 -6.46 9.42
C ALA A 99 -17.44 -7.61 9.43
N MET A 100 -16.27 -7.41 8.82
CA MET A 100 -15.17 -8.38 8.85
C MET A 100 -14.61 -8.56 10.27
N ILE A 101 -14.46 -7.48 11.04
CA ILE A 101 -14.04 -7.57 12.46
C ILE A 101 -15.08 -8.33 13.28
N GLY A 102 -16.37 -8.06 13.08
CA GLY A 102 -17.46 -8.78 13.76
C GLY A 102 -17.56 -10.26 13.40
N ALA A 103 -17.38 -10.61 12.13
CA ALA A 103 -17.37 -12.01 11.70
C ALA A 103 -16.15 -12.77 12.24
N LEU A 104 -14.97 -12.12 12.24
CA LEU A 104 -13.73 -12.72 12.73
C LEU A 104 -13.73 -12.86 14.26
N SER A 105 -14.32 -11.92 15.00
CA SER A 105 -14.49 -12.05 16.45
C SER A 105 -15.46 -13.18 16.81
N LEU A 106 -16.57 -13.32 16.08
CA LEU A 106 -17.51 -14.42 16.28
C LEU A 106 -16.90 -15.78 15.90
N ALA A 107 -16.12 -15.84 14.82
CA ALA A 107 -15.36 -17.03 14.44
C ALA A 107 -14.30 -17.41 15.48
N LEU A 108 -13.63 -16.44 16.12
CA LEU A 108 -12.69 -16.71 17.22
C LEU A 108 -13.42 -17.16 18.50
N ILE A 109 -14.64 -16.70 18.76
CA ILE A 109 -15.42 -17.16 19.92
C ILE A 109 -15.89 -18.60 19.70
N VAL A 110 -16.42 -18.91 18.52
CA VAL A 110 -16.94 -20.26 18.20
C VAL A 110 -15.81 -21.26 17.94
N GLY A 111 -14.76 -20.84 17.23
CA GLY A 111 -13.61 -21.66 16.89
C GLY A 111 -12.53 -21.70 17.98
N GLY A 112 -12.33 -20.64 18.75
CA GLY A 112 -11.34 -20.58 19.83
C GLY A 112 -11.85 -21.09 21.18
N GLY A 113 -13.17 -21.01 21.44
CA GLY A 113 -13.77 -21.48 22.70
C GLY A 113 -13.73 -23.01 22.88
N SER A 114 -13.73 -23.77 21.79
CA SER A 114 -13.69 -25.24 21.83
C SER A 114 -12.29 -25.81 22.07
N PHE A 115 -11.22 -25.11 21.68
CA PHE A 115 -9.84 -25.53 21.97
C PHE A 115 -9.27 -24.93 23.28
N ALA A 116 -9.87 -23.86 23.80
CA ALA A 116 -9.45 -23.25 25.07
C ALA A 116 -9.86 -24.08 26.31
N GLY A 117 -10.93 -24.87 26.24
CA GLY A 117 -11.42 -25.65 27.39
C GLY A 117 -10.54 -26.83 27.83
N LEU A 118 -9.65 -27.32 26.96
CA LEU A 118 -8.75 -28.45 27.27
C LEU A 118 -7.30 -28.03 27.55
N ASN A 119 -6.92 -26.77 27.27
CA ASN A 119 -5.54 -26.27 27.43
C ASN A 119 -5.41 -25.09 28.40
N TYR A 120 -6.48 -24.70 29.11
CA TYR A 120 -6.46 -23.54 30.03
C TYR A 120 -5.53 -23.70 31.25
N ASN A 121 -5.03 -24.91 31.53
CA ASN A 121 -4.15 -25.18 32.69
C ASN A 121 -2.69 -25.55 32.34
N ALA A 122 -2.25 -25.47 31.08
CA ALA A 122 -0.93 -25.99 30.68
C ALA A 122 0.02 -25.03 29.95
N SER A 123 -0.34 -23.78 29.65
CA SER A 123 0.55 -22.93 28.84
C SER A 123 0.38 -21.43 29.08
N HIS A 124 0.69 -20.99 30.29
CA HIS A 124 1.35 -19.69 30.41
C HIS A 124 2.67 -19.76 29.62
N GLN A 125 2.81 -18.86 28.64
CA GLN A 125 3.94 -18.71 27.70
C GLN A 125 3.81 -19.53 26.39
N GLN A 126 3.08 -18.97 25.41
CA GLN A 126 3.42 -19.16 23.99
C GLN A 126 3.88 -17.81 23.42
N PRO A 127 5.06 -17.71 22.81
CA PRO A 127 5.51 -16.50 22.15
C PRO A 127 4.55 -16.16 21.00
N ALA A 128 4.26 -14.89 20.81
CA ALA A 128 3.40 -14.40 19.74
C ALA A 128 3.82 -15.03 18.40
N GLN A 129 2.95 -15.86 17.82
CA GLN A 129 3.18 -16.36 16.49
C GLN A 129 3.13 -15.18 15.52
N ALA A 130 4.26 -14.94 14.84
CA ALA A 130 4.40 -13.91 13.83
C ALA A 130 3.27 -14.06 12.79
N SER A 131 2.50 -12.99 12.60
CA SER A 131 1.55 -12.90 11.48
C SER A 131 2.27 -13.17 10.16
N ALA A 132 1.57 -13.67 9.13
CA ALA A 132 2.18 -13.96 7.82
C ALA A 132 2.98 -12.78 7.26
N THR A 133 2.53 -11.55 7.50
CA THR A 133 3.24 -10.30 7.18
C THR A 133 4.50 -10.06 8.02
N ILE A 134 4.53 -10.44 9.30
CA ILE A 134 5.74 -10.34 10.14
C ILE A 134 6.75 -11.41 9.73
N ASN A 135 6.29 -12.61 9.38
CA ASN A 135 7.16 -13.65 8.86
C ASN A 135 7.75 -13.24 7.50
N ASP A 136 6.95 -12.60 6.64
CA ASP A 136 7.41 -12.07 5.34
C ASP A 136 8.46 -10.95 5.52
N LEU A 137 8.21 -10.02 6.44
CA LEU A 137 9.20 -8.99 6.80
C LEU A 137 10.48 -9.59 7.41
N GLN A 138 10.37 -10.65 8.22
CA GLN A 138 11.54 -11.36 8.76
C GLN A 138 12.31 -12.12 7.69
N ILE A 139 11.64 -12.62 6.65
CA ILE A 139 12.30 -13.28 5.51
C ILE A 139 13.06 -12.23 4.68
N LEU A 140 12.47 -11.05 4.45
CA LEU A 140 13.12 -9.94 3.76
C LEU A 140 14.35 -9.43 4.55
N ASP A 141 14.21 -9.24 5.86
CA ASP A 141 15.30 -8.80 6.76
C ASP A 141 16.49 -9.79 6.77
N ARG A 142 16.21 -11.10 6.75
CA ARG A 142 17.26 -12.13 6.66
C ARG A 142 17.98 -12.15 5.31
N ASN A 143 17.29 -11.81 4.22
CA ASN A 143 17.90 -11.74 2.90
C ASN A 143 18.86 -10.53 2.81
N GLU A 144 18.49 -9.39 3.40
CA GLU A 144 19.37 -8.21 3.46
C GLU A 144 20.67 -8.53 4.20
N GLN A 145 20.60 -9.20 5.35
CA GLN A 145 21.77 -9.67 6.09
C GLN A 145 22.64 -10.65 5.29
N ALA A 146 22.04 -11.49 4.44
CA ALA A 146 22.80 -12.41 3.59
C ALA A 146 23.58 -11.65 2.50
N PHE A 147 23.04 -10.55 1.97
CA PHE A 147 23.75 -9.70 1.02
C PHE A 147 24.92 -8.95 1.69
N GLU A 148 24.74 -8.47 2.92
CA GLU A 148 25.82 -7.85 3.69
C GLU A 148 26.97 -8.84 3.99
N GLN A 149 26.64 -10.11 4.27
CA GLN A 149 27.65 -11.15 4.47
C GLN A 149 28.42 -11.48 3.18
N LEU A 150 27.75 -11.49 2.03
CA LEU A 150 28.41 -11.67 0.74
C LEU A 150 29.32 -10.50 0.40
N ASP A 151 28.90 -9.27 0.68
CA ASP A 151 29.73 -8.08 0.47
C ASP A 151 30.96 -8.07 1.39
N GLN A 152 30.83 -8.52 2.64
CA GLN A 152 31.96 -8.70 3.55
C GLN A 152 32.93 -9.78 3.06
N LEU A 153 32.43 -10.93 2.58
CA LEU A 153 33.29 -11.97 2.03
C LEU A 153 34.00 -11.52 0.75
N GLN A 154 33.33 -10.73 -0.10
CA GLN A 154 33.97 -10.11 -1.26
C GLN A 154 35.02 -9.07 -0.86
N GLN A 155 34.75 -8.24 0.15
CA GLN A 155 35.73 -7.30 0.68
C GLN A 155 36.91 -8.00 1.36
N ASP A 156 36.69 -9.16 1.99
CA ASP A 156 37.73 -9.98 2.59
C ASP A 156 38.55 -10.73 1.51
N GLU A 157 37.93 -11.17 0.41
CA GLU A 157 38.63 -11.69 -0.78
C GLU A 157 39.46 -10.59 -1.47
N ASP A 158 38.93 -9.37 -1.59
CA ASP A 158 39.65 -8.22 -2.17
C ASP A 158 40.75 -7.67 -1.24
N ASN A 159 40.65 -7.89 0.07
CA ASN A 159 41.69 -7.56 1.06
C ASN A 159 42.61 -8.73 1.41
N GLN A 160 42.44 -9.91 0.79
CA GLN A 160 43.37 -11.01 0.96
C GLN A 160 44.70 -10.63 0.29
N PRO A 161 45.83 -10.57 1.04
CA PRO A 161 47.12 -10.34 0.41
C PRO A 161 47.35 -11.47 -0.58
N THR A 162 47.50 -11.14 -1.86
CA THR A 162 47.94 -12.09 -2.88
C THR A 162 49.35 -12.54 -2.53
N ASP A 163 49.46 -13.60 -1.74
CA ASP A 163 50.68 -14.40 -1.63
C ASP A 163 50.85 -15.15 -2.95
N ASP A 164 51.38 -14.44 -3.95
CA ASP A 164 51.90 -14.97 -5.20
C ASP A 164 53.09 -15.88 -4.87
N SER A 165 52.79 -17.13 -4.56
CA SER A 165 53.76 -18.22 -4.51
C SER A 165 53.88 -18.85 -5.91
N GLY A 166 54.44 -18.07 -6.83
CA GLY A 166 55.06 -18.58 -8.05
C GLY A 166 56.14 -19.60 -7.69
N THR A 167 55.83 -20.89 -7.80
CA THR A 167 56.81 -21.96 -7.70
C THR A 167 57.56 -22.06 -9.03
N PRO A 168 58.91 -22.01 -9.06
CA PRO A 168 59.65 -22.22 -10.31
C PRO A 168 59.72 -23.72 -10.59
N VAL A 169 59.17 -24.15 -11.72
CA VAL A 169 59.47 -25.45 -12.32
C VAL A 169 60.59 -25.22 -13.35
N GLN A 170 61.77 -25.80 -13.10
CA GLN A 170 62.80 -25.96 -14.13
C GLN A 170 63.40 -27.39 -14.02
N PRO A 171 63.64 -28.08 -15.16
CA PRO A 171 63.86 -29.53 -15.20
C PRO A 171 65.35 -29.90 -15.26
N ALA A 172 65.71 -31.10 -14.75
CA ALA A 172 66.86 -31.88 -15.23
C ALA A 172 66.93 -33.27 -14.56
N ASN A 173 66.48 -34.31 -15.29
CA ASN A 173 67.20 -35.51 -15.75
C ASN A 173 66.23 -36.68 -15.94
#